data_AF-A0A5C2LML0-F1
#
_entry.id   AF-A0A5C2LML0-F1
#
_cell.length_a   1.000
_cell.length_b   1.000
_cell.length_c   1.000
_cell.angle_alpha   90.00
_cell.angle_beta   90.00
_cell.angle_gamma   90.00
#
_symmetry.space_group_name_H-M   'P 1'
#
loop_
_entity.id
_entity.type
_entity.pdbx_description
1 polymer ?
#
loop_
_entity_poly.entity_id
_entity_poly.type
_entity_poly.pdbx_seq_one_letter_code
_entity_poly.pdbx_strand_id
1 'polypeptide(L)'
;MEKQVAALWQQLLSTGNVTRETDFFQQGGDSLLATRLTGQLHQAGYEAQLSDLFNHPRLADFAATLRKTDVPVEQPFVHSPEDRYQPFALTDVQQAYGGASAGLCHRRRRLTFLC
;
A
#
# COMPACT_ATOMS: atom_id res chain seq x y z
N MET A 1 9.15 5.36 -18.12
CA MET A 1 8.97 4.85 -16.76
C MET A 1 9.78 5.66 -15.77
N GLU A 2 11.11 5.54 -15.70
CA GLU A 2 11.94 6.25 -14.70
C GLU A 2 11.70 7.77 -14.61
N LYS A 3 11.63 8.49 -15.75
CA LYS A 3 11.32 9.93 -15.76
C LYS A 3 9.95 10.27 -15.14
N GLN A 4 8.97 9.38 -15.28
CA GLN A 4 7.65 9.55 -14.69
C GLN A 4 7.72 9.34 -13.16
N VAL A 5 8.44 8.32 -12.71
CA VAL A 5 8.69 8.08 -11.28
C VAL A 5 9.44 9.26 -10.65
N ALA A 6 10.46 9.78 -11.35
CA ALA A 6 11.22 10.95 -10.91
C ALA A 6 10.33 12.18 -10.71
N ALA A 7 9.41 12.44 -11.64
CA ALA A 7 8.46 13.56 -11.53
C ALA A 7 7.54 13.41 -10.30
N LEU A 8 7.03 12.20 -10.04
CA LEU A 8 6.22 11.93 -8.84
C LEU A 8 7.02 12.13 -7.56
N TRP A 9 8.28 11.69 -7.52
CA TRP A 9 9.17 11.93 -6.38
C TRP A 9 9.42 13.42 -6.13
N GLN A 10 9.71 14.19 -7.17
CA GLN A 10 9.90 15.64 -7.05
C GLN A 10 8.67 16.31 -6.44
N GLN A 11 7.48 15.93 -6.89
CA GLN A 11 6.22 16.46 -6.37
C GLN A 11 5.99 16.07 -4.90
N LEU A 12 6.24 14.81 -4.53
CA LEU A 12 5.98 14.32 -3.17
C LEU A 12 6.98 14.81 -2.13
N LEU A 13 8.27 14.84 -2.49
CA LEU A 13 9.35 15.25 -1.59
C LEU A 13 9.49 16.78 -1.52
N SER A 14 8.83 17.53 -2.41
CA SER A 14 9.02 18.98 -2.56
C SER A 14 10.49 19.39 -2.75
N THR A 15 11.30 18.48 -3.31
CA THR A 15 12.73 18.67 -3.57
C THR A 15 12.98 19.08 -5.02
N GLY A 16 14.15 19.70 -5.28
CA GLY A 16 14.59 20.09 -6.62
C GLY A 16 14.92 18.90 -7.55
N ASN A 17 16.11 18.89 -8.16
CA ASN A 17 16.47 17.86 -9.13
C ASN A 17 16.62 16.48 -8.48
N VAL A 18 15.74 15.55 -8.87
CA VAL A 18 15.87 14.12 -8.59
C VAL A 18 16.68 13.50 -9.72
N THR A 19 17.70 12.73 -9.35
CA THR A 19 18.58 11.99 -10.26
C THR A 19 18.41 10.49 -10.07
N ARG A 20 19.02 9.70 -10.95
CA ARG A 20 19.01 8.23 -10.89
C ARG A 20 19.52 7.65 -9.57
N GLU A 21 20.47 8.33 -8.94
CA GLU A 21 21.10 7.92 -7.68
C GLU A 21 20.45 8.53 -6.45
N THR A 22 19.42 9.36 -6.64
CA THR A 22 18.71 9.98 -5.53
C THR A 22 18.02 8.90 -4.72
N ASP A 23 18.26 8.90 -3.41
CA ASP A 23 17.66 7.98 -2.46
C ASP A 23 16.41 8.63 -1.83
N PHE A 24 15.28 7.94 -1.86
CA PHE A 24 14.00 8.47 -1.39
C PHE A 24 14.04 8.91 0.08
N PHE A 25 14.62 8.09 0.94
CA PHE A 25 14.59 8.29 2.39
C PHE A 25 15.65 9.31 2.82
N GLN A 26 16.79 9.37 2.13
CA GLN A 26 17.78 10.44 2.37
C GLN A 26 17.25 11.82 2.00
N GLN A 27 16.32 11.90 1.05
CA GLN A 27 15.65 13.14 0.68
C GLN A 27 14.48 13.53 1.59
N GLY A 28 14.29 12.82 2.71
CA GLY A 28 13.21 13.10 3.67
C GLY A 28 11.90 12.37 3.37
N GLY A 29 11.92 11.35 2.50
CA GLY A 29 10.80 10.45 2.31
C GLY A 29 10.48 9.64 3.57
N ASP A 30 9.20 9.38 3.81
CA ASP A 30 8.72 8.56 4.92
C ASP A 30 7.69 7.51 4.43
N SER A 31 7.15 6.73 5.37
CA SER A 31 6.16 5.70 5.06
C SER A 31 4.87 6.24 4.45
N LEU A 32 4.47 7.46 4.81
CA LEU A 32 3.25 8.09 4.29
C LEU A 32 3.46 8.55 2.85
N LEU A 33 4.59 9.20 2.55
CA LEU A 33 4.96 9.60 1.20
C LEU A 33 5.19 8.37 0.31
N ALA A 34 5.80 7.32 0.84
CA ALA A 34 5.97 6.06 0.13
C ALA A 34 4.63 5.37 -0.19
N THR A 35 3.69 5.37 0.75
CA THR A 35 2.33 4.85 0.54
C THR A 35 1.58 5.68 -0.53
N ARG A 36 1.75 7.01 -0.53
CA ARG A 36 1.19 7.88 -1.57
C ARG A 36 1.81 7.63 -2.94
N LEU A 37 3.13 7.46 -3.00
CA LEU A 37 3.86 7.15 -4.24
C LEU A 37 3.36 5.86 -4.87
N THR A 38 3.29 4.77 -4.09
CA THR A 38 2.83 3.46 -4.57
C THR A 38 1.38 3.53 -5.05
N GLY A 39 0.49 4.22 -4.32
CA GLY A 39 -0.88 4.47 -4.77
C GLY A 39 -0.98 5.24 -6.10
N GLN A 40 -0.16 6.28 -6.30
CA GLN A 40 -0.14 7.02 -7.57
C GLN A 40 0.44 6.19 -8.72
N LEU A 41 1.43 5.34 -8.45
CA LEU A 41 1.98 4.42 -9.44
C LEU A 41 0.97 3.35 -9.85
N HIS A 42 0.17 2.85 -8.90
CA HIS A 42 -0.95 1.96 -9.19
C HIS A 42 -1.98 2.62 -10.10
N GLN A 43 -2.35 3.87 -9.83
CA GLN A 43 -3.24 4.64 -10.71
C GLN A 43 -2.65 4.88 -12.10
N ALA A 44 -1.32 4.93 -12.22
CA ALA A 44 -0.61 5.01 -13.48
C ALA A 44 -0.40 3.65 -14.17
N GLY A 45 -0.95 2.56 -13.63
CA GLY A 45 -0.91 1.22 -14.23
C GLY A 45 0.37 0.43 -13.93
N TYR A 46 1.08 0.76 -12.86
CA TYR A 46 2.26 0.00 -12.41
C TYR A 46 1.92 -0.84 -11.17
N GLU A 47 2.47 -2.05 -11.10
CA GLU A 47 2.61 -2.80 -9.84
C GLU A 47 3.76 -2.18 -9.04
N ALA A 48 3.46 -1.57 -7.89
CA ALA A 48 4.45 -0.91 -7.05
C ALA A 48 4.25 -1.29 -5.57
N GLN A 49 5.14 -2.11 -5.02
CA GLN A 49 5.04 -2.48 -3.62
C GLN A 49 5.85 -1.52 -2.74
N LEU A 50 5.31 -1.23 -1.55
CA LEU A 50 6.02 -0.44 -0.54
C LEU A 50 7.34 -1.11 -0.13
N SER A 51 7.35 -2.45 -0.03
CA SER A 51 8.53 -3.26 0.27
C SER A 51 9.65 -3.07 -0.75
N ASP A 52 9.32 -2.95 -2.04
CA ASP A 52 10.31 -2.75 -3.10
C ASP A 52 11.05 -1.42 -2.93
N LEU A 53 10.32 -0.36 -2.54
CA LEU A 53 10.94 0.95 -2.29
C LEU A 53 11.88 0.92 -1.08
N PHE A 54 11.55 0.18 -0.02
CA PHE A 54 12.45 0.01 1.13
C PHE A 54 13.72 -0.78 0.78
N ASN A 55 13.59 -1.80 -0.07
CA ASN A 55 14.73 -2.63 -0.50
C ASN A 55 15.61 -1.92 -1.53
N HIS A 56 15.02 -1.06 -2.36
CA HIS A 56 15.66 -0.39 -3.48
C HIS A 56 15.36 1.12 -3.45
N PRO A 57 15.88 1.89 -2.48
CA PRO A 57 15.47 3.27 -2.25
C PRO A 57 15.99 4.28 -3.28
N ARG A 58 16.90 3.88 -4.17
CA ARG A 58 17.43 4.73 -5.26
C ARG A 58 16.49 4.73 -6.45
N LEU A 59 16.34 5.89 -7.12
CA LEU A 59 15.39 6.05 -8.22
C LEU A 59 15.52 4.96 -9.29
N ALA A 60 16.75 4.75 -9.76
CA ALA A 60 17.02 3.81 -10.85
C ALA A 60 16.69 2.38 -10.44
N ASP A 61 17.04 1.99 -9.21
CA ASP A 61 16.83 0.64 -8.70
C ASP A 61 15.34 0.38 -8.46
N PHE A 62 14.62 1.31 -7.81
CA PHE A 62 13.17 1.22 -7.64
C PHE A 62 12.44 1.19 -8.98
N ALA A 63 12.80 2.09 -9.91
CA ALA A 63 12.14 2.12 -11.21
C ALA A 63 12.34 0.83 -12.01
N ALA A 64 13.42 0.09 -11.75
CA ALA A 64 13.69 -1.21 -12.37
C ALA A 64 12.83 -2.35 -11.81
N THR A 65 12.28 -2.21 -10.59
CA THR A 65 11.35 -3.22 -10.02
C THR A 65 9.93 -3.07 -10.56
N LEU A 66 9.57 -1.89 -11.08
CA LEU A 66 8.21 -1.60 -11.55
C LEU A 66 7.84 -2.41 -12.79
N ARG A 67 6.65 -3.01 -12.74
CA ARG A 67 6.04 -3.74 -13.85
C ARG A 67 4.73 -3.07 -14.24
N LYS A 68 4.43 -3.01 -15.54
CA LYS A 68 3.09 -2.62 -15.99
C LYS A 68 2.11 -3.74 -15.69
N THR A 69 0.92 -3.36 -15.25
CA THR A 69 -0.18 -4.28 -15.01
C THR A 69 -1.35 -3.95 -15.93
N ASP A 70 -1.98 -4.98 -16.47
CA ASP A 70 -3.24 -4.87 -17.22
C ASP A 70 -4.46 -5.08 -16.30
N VAL A 71 -4.23 -5.29 -14.99
CA VAL A 71 -5.31 -5.34 -14.01
C VAL A 71 -5.96 -3.96 -13.98
N PRO A 72 -7.30 -3.87 -14.13
CA PRO A 72 -8.00 -2.60 -14.03
C PRO A 72 -7.66 -1.93 -12.69
N VAL A 73 -7.24 -0.66 -12.75
CA VAL A 73 -7.04 0.15 -11.54
C VAL A 73 -8.34 0.10 -10.73
N GLU A 74 -8.24 -0.32 -9.48
CA GLU A 74 -9.39 -0.40 -8.58
C GLU A 74 -10.07 0.97 -8.53
N GLN A 75 -11.39 0.97 -8.70
CA GLN A 75 -12.13 2.21 -8.85
C GLN A 75 -11.98 3.05 -7.56
N PRO A 76 -11.77 4.37 -7.66
CA PRO A 76 -11.72 5.22 -6.49
C PRO A 76 -12.98 5.00 -5.65
N PHE A 77 -12.81 4.85 -4.34
CA PHE A 77 -13.96 4.75 -3.45
C PHE A 77 -14.78 6.04 -3.53
N VAL A 78 -15.99 5.95 -4.07
CA VAL A 78 -16.94 7.06 -4.14
C VAL A 78 -17.89 6.95 -2.95
N HIS A 79 -17.95 8.00 -2.14
CA HIS A 79 -18.94 8.08 -1.06
C HIS A 79 -20.34 8.33 -1.65
N SER A 80 -21.27 7.41 -1.40
CA SER A 80 -22.70 7.52 -1.73
C SER A 80 -23.51 8.01 -0.52
N PRO A 81 -23.94 9.29 -0.47
CA PRO A 81 -24.71 9.83 0.66
C PRO A 81 -26.04 9.11 0.90
N GLU A 82 -26.67 8.61 -0.16
CA GLU A 82 -27.90 7.82 -0.12
C GLU A 82 -27.77 6.52 0.68
N ASP A 83 -26.56 5.94 0.73
CA ASP A 83 -26.30 4.65 1.39
C ASP A 83 -25.73 4.79 2.81
N ARG A 84 -25.68 6.02 3.34
CA ARG A 84 -25.00 6.33 4.61
C ARG A 84 -25.43 5.49 5.81
N TYR A 85 -26.67 5.01 5.82
CA TYR A 85 -27.24 4.22 6.93
C TYR A 85 -27.47 2.75 6.56
N GLN A 86 -27.05 2.34 5.36
CA GLN A 86 -27.15 0.94 4.97
C GLN A 86 -26.17 0.10 5.81
N PRO A 87 -26.57 -1.07 6.31
CA PRO A 87 -25.66 -1.96 7.02
C PRO A 87 -24.50 -2.38 6.11
N PHE A 88 -23.29 -2.38 6.67
CA PHE A 88 -22.09 -2.88 5.99
C PHE A 88 -21.36 -3.88 6.87
N ALA A 89 -20.59 -4.77 6.25
CA ALA A 89 -19.75 -5.70 6.98
C ALA A 89 -18.68 -4.92 7.75
N LEU A 90 -18.59 -5.15 9.07
CA LEU A 90 -17.54 -4.55 9.87
C LEU A 90 -16.17 -5.05 9.41
N THR A 91 -15.17 -4.18 9.45
CA THR A 91 -13.77 -4.57 9.23
C THR A 91 -13.27 -5.46 10.37
N ASP A 92 -12.18 -6.20 10.13
CA ASP A 92 -11.55 -7.04 11.17
C ASP A 92 -11.21 -6.24 12.44
N VAL A 93 -10.75 -5.00 12.26
CA VAL A 93 -10.45 -4.08 13.37
C VAL A 93 -11.74 -3.75 14.13
N GLN A 94 -12.83 -3.40 13.45
CA GLN A 94 -14.12 -3.12 14.08
C GLN A 94 -14.70 -4.34 14.80
N GLN A 95 -14.57 -5.54 14.23
CA GLN A 95 -14.96 -6.81 14.87
C GLN A 95 -14.15 -7.07 16.14
N ALA A 96 -12.83 -6.84 16.11
CA ALA A 96 -11.97 -7.03 17.27
C ALA A 96 -12.35 -6.10 18.43
N TYR A 97 -12.64 -4.83 18.14
CA TYR A 97 -13.10 -3.87 19.16
C TYR A 97 -14.53 -4.13 19.64
N GLY A 98 -15.43 -4.61 18.77
CA GLY A 98 -16.82 -4.91 19.12
C GLY A 98 -17.05 -6.27 19.82
N GLY A 99 -16.13 -7.21 19.66
CA GLY A 99 -16.25 -8.62 20.09
C GLY A 99 -15.58 -8.99 21.41
N ALA A 100 -14.98 -8.05 22.16
CA ALA A 100 -14.30 -8.31 23.43
C ALA A 100 -15.22 -8.76 24.60
N SER A 101 -16.42 -9.26 24.33
CA SER A 101 -17.33 -9.91 25.29
C SER A 101 -17.81 -11.30 24.86
N ALA A 102 -17.36 -11.85 23.73
CA ALA A 102 -17.71 -13.22 23.32
C ALA A 102 -16.45 -14.03 23.01
N GLY A 103 -15.87 -14.58 24.08
CA GLY A 103 -14.98 -15.75 24.12
C GLY A 103 -14.15 -16.08 22.87
N LEU A 104 -12.86 -15.77 22.93
CA LEU A 104 -11.81 -16.49 22.19
C LEU A 104 -11.88 -17.98 22.55
N CYS A 105 -12.78 -18.74 21.90
CA CYS A 105 -12.76 -20.19 21.90
C CYS A 105 -11.60 -20.62 20.99
N HIS A 106 -10.43 -20.68 21.60
CA HIS A 106 -9.21 -21.17 20.99
C HIS A 106 -9.47 -22.58 20.45
N ARG A 107 -9.44 -22.73 19.11
CA ARG A 107 -9.65 -23.97 18.39
C ARG A 107 -8.52 -24.95 18.76
N ARG A 108 -8.69 -25.72 19.85
CA ARG A 108 -7.80 -26.84 20.19
C ARG A 108 -7.88 -27.87 19.08
N ARG A 109 -6.88 -27.88 18.18
CA ARG A 109 -6.58 -29.05 17.36
C ARG A 109 -6.18 -30.18 18.30
N ARG A 110 -7.13 -31.06 18.65
CA ARG A 110 -6.79 -32.38 19.18
C ARG A 110 -6.25 -33.21 18.02
N LEU A 111 -4.93 -33.17 17.81
CA LEU A 111 -4.24 -34.32 17.25
C LEU A 111 -4.43 -35.46 18.24
N THR A 112 -5.25 -36.43 17.86
CA THR A 112 -5.31 -37.72 18.55
C THR A 112 -4.42 -38.65 17.73
N PHE A 113 -3.25 -38.95 18.27
CA PHE A 113 -2.30 -39.97 17.82
C PHE A 113 -2.26 -41.04 18.92
N LEU A 114 -2.21 -42.32 18.52
CA LEU A 114 -2.17 -43.58 19.30
C LEU A 114 -3.50 -44.01 19.98
N CYS A 115 -3.97 -45.26 19.90
CA CYS A 115 -3.44 -46.54 19.42
C CYS A 115 -4.37 -47.18 18.39
#